data_AF-A0A7L1KIJ5-F1
#
_entry.id   AF-A0A7L1KIJ5-F1
#
_cell.length_a   1.000
_cell.length_b   1.000
_cell.length_c   1.000
_cell.angle_alpha   90.00
_cell.angle_beta   90.00
_cell.angle_gamma   90.00
#
_symmetry.space_group_name_H-M   'P 1'
#
loop_
_entity.id
_entity.type
_entity.pdbx_description
1 polymer ?
#
loop_
_entity_poly.entity_id
_entity_poly.type
_entity_poly.pdbx_seq_one_letter_code
_entity_poly.pdbx_strand_id
1 'polypeptide(L)'
;LGAGESGKSTIVKQMRILHVNGFNAEALCERFYFPALPKLLLVNYLREKKMKIQDIKNNIKEAIETIVTAMGNLAPPVELANPENQFRIDYILNLANQIDFDFPPEFYEHTKTLWQDEGVKACYERSNEYQLIDCAQYFLDKIDIVKQNEYTPSDQDLLRCRVLTSGIFETKFQVDKVNFHMFDVGGQRDERRKWIQCFNDVTAIIFVVASSSYNMVIREDNQTNRLQEALNLFKSIWNNRWLRTISVILFLNKQDLLAEKVLAGKSKIEDYFPEFARYTTPDDATPEPGEDPRVTRAKYFIRDEFLRISTASGDGRHYCYPHFTCAVDTENIRRVFNDCRDIIQRMHLRQYELL
;
A
#
# COMPACT_ATOMS: atom_id res chain seq x y z
N LEU A 1 1.70 -2.09 12.03
CA LEU A 1 3.16 -1.82 11.86
C LEU A 1 3.62 -2.28 10.48
N GLY A 2 4.80 -1.86 10.04
CA GLY A 2 5.38 -2.22 8.73
C GLY A 2 6.12 -1.06 8.06
N ALA A 3 7.01 -1.37 7.11
CA ALA A 3 7.83 -0.37 6.39
C ALA A 3 6.97 0.65 5.62
N GLY A 4 7.59 1.73 5.13
CA GLY A 4 6.93 2.71 4.25
C GLY A 4 6.23 2.01 3.08
N GLU A 5 5.07 2.53 2.68
CA GLU A 5 4.32 2.05 1.51
C GLU A 5 3.87 0.57 1.54
N SER A 6 3.91 -0.10 2.70
CA SER A 6 3.50 -1.51 2.77
C SER A 6 1.99 -1.74 2.64
N GLY A 7 1.18 -0.69 2.81
CA GLY A 7 -0.29 -0.74 2.71
C GLY A 7 -1.04 -0.53 4.03
N LYS A 8 -0.35 -0.16 5.13
CA LYS A 8 -0.96 0.09 6.45
C LYS A 8 -2.17 1.04 6.39
N SER A 9 -1.98 2.23 5.82
CA SER A 9 -3.04 3.22 5.69
C SER A 9 -4.16 2.73 4.79
N THR A 10 -3.87 1.92 3.76
CA THR A 10 -4.89 1.29 2.91
C THR A 10 -5.75 0.31 3.70
N ILE A 11 -5.17 -0.50 4.60
CA ILE A 11 -5.95 -1.35 5.52
C ILE A 11 -6.87 -0.52 6.41
N VAL A 12 -6.40 0.65 6.88
CA VAL A 12 -7.24 1.57 7.67
C VAL A 12 -8.38 2.16 6.85
N LYS A 13 -8.10 2.52 5.60
CA LYS A 13 -9.14 2.94 4.65
C LYS A 13 -10.19 1.84 4.45
N GLN A 14 -9.78 0.58 4.37
CA GLN A 14 -10.69 -0.56 4.27
C GLN A 14 -11.57 -0.71 5.52
N MET A 15 -11.03 -0.55 6.72
CA MET A 15 -11.85 -0.60 7.94
C MET A 15 -12.89 0.52 7.97
N ARG A 16 -12.56 1.71 7.44
CA ARG A 16 -13.55 2.78 7.27
C ARG A 16 -14.65 2.38 6.29
N ILE A 17 -14.30 1.84 5.12
CA ILE A 17 -15.26 1.33 4.12
C ILE A 17 -16.18 0.26 4.70
N LEU A 18 -15.63 -0.72 5.40
CA LEU A 18 -16.38 -1.86 5.90
C LEU A 18 -17.23 -1.54 7.14
N HIS A 19 -16.79 -0.62 8.01
CA HIS A 19 -17.34 -0.49 9.36
C HIS A 19 -17.61 0.94 9.86
N VAL A 20 -17.24 1.99 9.10
CA VAL A 20 -17.38 3.41 9.50
C VAL A 20 -18.03 4.25 8.38
N ASN A 21 -18.96 3.66 7.61
CA ASN A 21 -19.64 4.30 6.48
C ASN A 21 -18.72 4.81 5.34
N GLY A 22 -17.52 4.24 5.20
CA GLY A 22 -16.57 4.54 4.13
C GLY A 22 -16.09 5.98 4.05
N PHE A 23 -15.89 6.43 2.81
CA PHE A 23 -15.55 7.81 2.47
C PHE A 23 -16.74 8.58 1.91
N ASN A 24 -17.85 7.88 1.65
CA ASN A 24 -19.05 8.44 1.04
C ASN A 24 -20.02 8.95 2.11
N ALA A 25 -19.99 10.26 2.32
CA ALA A 25 -21.08 10.97 3.00
C ALA A 25 -22.33 11.12 2.11
N GLU A 26 -22.33 10.64 0.86
CA GLU A 26 -23.55 10.58 0.03
C GLU A 26 -24.65 9.75 0.70
N ALA A 27 -24.31 8.69 1.43
CA ALA A 27 -25.27 7.95 2.26
C ALA A 27 -25.83 8.79 3.43
N LEU A 28 -25.10 9.81 3.91
CA LEU A 28 -25.61 10.80 4.86
C LEU A 28 -26.49 11.83 4.13
N CYS A 29 -26.13 12.28 2.92
CA CYS A 29 -26.95 13.18 2.10
C CYS A 29 -28.25 12.56 1.58
N GLU A 30 -28.29 11.25 1.33
CA GLU A 30 -29.51 10.52 0.98
C GLU A 30 -30.40 10.27 2.20
N ARG A 31 -29.80 10.02 3.39
CA ARG A 31 -30.54 9.89 4.65
C ARG A 31 -31.11 11.21 5.16
N PHE A 32 -30.38 12.30 4.97
CA PHE A 32 -30.79 13.63 5.35
C PHE A 32 -31.06 14.42 4.07
N TYR A 33 -32.34 14.48 3.65
CA TYR A 33 -32.83 15.38 2.60
C TYR A 33 -31.99 16.66 2.59
N PHE A 34 -31.41 17.03 1.43
CA PHE A 34 -30.46 18.13 1.23
C PHE A 34 -30.68 19.43 2.07
N PRO A 35 -31.93 19.85 2.40
CA PRO A 35 -32.16 21.01 3.26
C PRO A 35 -31.80 20.82 4.75
N ALA A 36 -31.59 19.59 5.23
CA ALA A 36 -31.49 19.26 6.66
C ALA A 36 -30.08 18.91 7.15
N LEU A 37 -29.08 18.79 6.27
CA LEU A 37 -27.68 18.61 6.68
C LEU A 37 -27.17 19.90 7.33
N PRO A 38 -26.67 19.86 8.58
CA PRO A 38 -26.05 21.02 9.21
C PRO A 38 -24.97 21.60 8.27
N LYS A 39 -25.03 22.91 7.97
CA LYS A 39 -24.10 23.59 7.04
C LYS A 39 -22.63 23.24 7.32
N LEU A 40 -22.27 23.06 8.59
CA LEU A 40 -20.91 22.68 9.01
C LEU A 40 -20.49 21.29 8.50
N LEU A 41 -21.40 20.30 8.51
CA LEU A 41 -21.12 18.96 7.99
C LEU A 41 -20.93 18.98 6.47
N LEU A 42 -21.74 19.74 5.74
CA LEU A 42 -21.60 19.90 4.29
C LEU A 42 -20.28 20.58 3.92
N VAL A 43 -19.88 21.65 4.64
CA VAL A 43 -18.60 22.33 4.42
C VAL A 43 -17.42 21.41 4.67
N ASN A 44 -17.44 20.63 5.75
CA ASN A 44 -16.38 19.66 6.05
C ASN A 44 -16.30 18.57 4.98
N TYR A 45 -17.44 18.07 4.50
CA TYR A 45 -17.49 17.09 3.41
C TYR A 45 -16.88 17.63 2.12
N LEU A 46 -17.31 18.81 1.66
CA LEU A 46 -16.79 19.41 0.44
C LEU A 46 -15.28 19.68 0.54
N ARG A 47 -14.80 20.04 1.74
CA ARG A 47 -13.37 20.21 2.00
C ARG A 47 -12.61 18.89 1.92
N GLU A 48 -13.09 17.82 2.56
CA GLU A 48 -12.46 16.49 2.50
C GLU A 48 -12.46 15.97 1.05
N LYS A 49 -13.59 16.07 0.34
CA LYS A 49 -13.70 15.69 -1.08
C LYS A 49 -12.69 16.45 -1.94
N LYS A 50 -12.60 17.78 -1.80
CA LYS A 50 -11.63 18.60 -2.54
C LYS A 50 -10.19 18.18 -2.24
N MET A 51 -9.86 17.90 -0.99
CA MET A 51 -8.54 17.39 -0.60
C MET A 51 -8.23 16.04 -1.24
N LYS A 52 -9.19 15.10 -1.28
CA LYS A 52 -8.97 13.78 -1.91
C LYS A 52 -8.78 13.86 -3.42
N ILE A 53 -9.54 14.73 -4.10
CA ILE A 53 -9.32 15.01 -5.52
C ILE A 53 -7.93 15.59 -5.74
N GLN A 54 -7.50 16.52 -4.88
CA GLN A 54 -6.17 17.11 -4.94
C GLN A 54 -5.06 16.05 -4.75
N ASP A 55 -5.20 15.16 -3.75
CA ASP A 55 -4.24 14.07 -3.51
C ASP A 55 -4.07 13.17 -4.75
N ILE A 56 -5.18 12.83 -5.42
CA ILE A 56 -5.17 12.01 -6.64
C ILE A 56 -4.50 12.73 -7.80
N LYS A 57 -4.83 14.01 -8.01
CA LYS A 57 -4.17 14.85 -9.04
C LYS A 57 -2.67 14.96 -8.79
N ASN A 58 -2.27 15.16 -7.53
CA ASN A 58 -0.87 15.17 -7.13
C ASN A 58 -0.17 13.83 -7.40
N ASN A 59 -0.84 12.68 -7.21
CA ASN A 59 -0.29 11.37 -7.57
C ASN A 59 -0.07 11.23 -9.09
N ILE A 60 -0.96 11.75 -9.94
CA ILE A 60 -0.76 11.77 -11.40
C ILE A 60 0.49 12.59 -11.75
N LYS A 61 0.61 13.80 -11.17
CA LYS A 61 1.78 14.68 -11.35
C LYS A 61 3.07 14.02 -10.90
N GLU A 62 3.12 13.51 -9.66
CA GLU A 62 4.28 12.79 -9.14
C GLU A 62 4.66 11.61 -10.05
N ALA A 63 3.68 10.82 -10.50
CA ALA A 63 3.93 9.65 -11.34
C ALA A 63 4.58 10.03 -12.68
N ILE A 64 3.97 10.95 -13.44
CA ILE A 64 4.52 11.32 -14.76
C ILE A 64 5.86 12.03 -14.64
N GLU A 65 6.00 12.96 -13.69
CA GLU A 65 7.25 13.69 -13.44
C GLU A 65 8.38 12.73 -13.09
N THR A 66 8.11 11.75 -12.24
CA THR A 66 9.10 10.74 -11.84
C THR A 66 9.54 9.89 -13.03
N ILE A 67 8.62 9.42 -13.86
CA ILE A 67 8.94 8.57 -15.02
C ILE A 67 9.79 9.36 -16.03
N VAL A 68 9.36 10.57 -16.43
CA VAL A 68 10.10 11.35 -17.45
C VAL A 68 11.45 11.85 -16.92
N THR A 69 11.57 12.11 -15.62
CA THR A 69 12.87 12.42 -14.99
C THR A 69 13.80 11.21 -15.03
N ALA A 70 13.27 10.01 -14.83
CA ALA A 70 14.06 8.78 -14.83
C ALA A 70 14.60 8.42 -16.23
N MET A 71 13.90 8.79 -17.31
CA MET A 71 14.31 8.48 -18.70
C MET A 71 15.78 8.84 -18.99
N GLY A 72 16.23 10.04 -18.60
CA GLY A 72 17.61 10.49 -18.79
C GLY A 72 18.61 10.00 -17.73
N ASN A 73 18.13 9.49 -16.59
CA ASN A 73 18.96 9.08 -15.45
C ASN A 73 19.22 7.57 -15.39
N LEU A 74 18.43 6.77 -16.13
CA LEU A 74 18.62 5.32 -16.22
C LEU A 74 19.93 4.99 -16.96
N ALA A 75 20.48 3.81 -16.66
CA ALA A 75 21.66 3.28 -17.35
C ALA A 75 21.32 1.92 -17.99
N PRO A 76 21.25 1.79 -19.33
CA PRO A 76 21.29 2.89 -20.32
C PRO A 76 20.04 3.81 -20.21
N PRO A 77 20.11 5.06 -20.69
CA PRO A 77 18.96 5.96 -20.72
C PRO A 77 17.88 5.43 -21.68
N VAL A 78 16.67 5.93 -21.51
CA VAL A 78 15.51 5.58 -22.35
C VAL A 78 15.09 6.82 -23.13
N GLU A 79 15.08 6.73 -24.44
CA GLU A 79 14.66 7.81 -25.33
C GLU A 79 13.15 7.76 -25.60
N LEU A 80 12.57 8.89 -26.00
CA LEU A 80 11.20 8.94 -26.51
C LEU A 80 11.05 8.09 -27.77
N ALA A 81 9.92 7.38 -27.90
CA ALA A 81 9.58 6.71 -29.14
C ALA A 81 9.19 7.71 -30.23
N ASN A 82 8.51 8.80 -29.86
CA ASN A 82 8.26 9.93 -30.75
C ASN A 82 9.02 11.19 -30.28
N PRO A 83 10.08 11.62 -30.99
CA PRO A 83 10.83 12.83 -30.66
C PRO A 83 9.99 14.12 -30.63
N GLU A 84 8.85 14.17 -31.32
CA GLU A 84 7.92 15.31 -31.26
C GLU A 84 7.32 15.53 -29.86
N ASN A 85 7.41 14.54 -28.97
CA ASN A 85 6.97 14.66 -27.58
C ASN A 85 7.97 15.39 -26.67
N GLN A 86 9.14 15.80 -27.16
CA GLN A 86 10.18 16.43 -26.32
C GLN A 86 9.68 17.67 -25.57
N PHE A 87 8.96 18.57 -26.25
CA PHE A 87 8.42 19.77 -25.60
C PHE A 87 7.43 19.45 -24.46
N ARG A 88 6.81 18.26 -24.47
CA ARG A 88 5.92 17.80 -23.41
C ARG A 88 6.74 17.35 -22.19
N ILE A 89 7.87 16.67 -22.40
CA ILE A 89 8.82 16.39 -21.31
C ILE A 89 9.28 17.70 -20.69
N ASP A 90 9.71 18.67 -21.51
CA ASP A 90 10.18 19.96 -21.04
C ASP A 90 9.09 20.70 -20.25
N TYR A 91 7.83 20.65 -20.72
CA TYR A 91 6.68 21.18 -19.99
C TYR A 91 6.54 20.52 -18.61
N ILE A 92 6.49 19.19 -18.54
CA ILE A 92 6.31 18.44 -17.28
C ILE A 92 7.46 18.72 -16.30
N LEU A 93 8.72 18.72 -16.76
CA LEU A 93 9.88 18.98 -15.91
C LEU A 93 9.91 20.42 -15.37
N ASN A 94 9.41 21.40 -16.12
CA ASN A 94 9.29 22.78 -15.64
C ASN A 94 8.24 22.94 -14.53
N LEU A 95 7.26 22.03 -14.44
CA LEU A 95 6.22 22.05 -13.40
C LEU A 95 6.66 21.45 -12.06
N ALA A 96 7.76 20.71 -12.03
CA ALA A 96 8.21 19.99 -10.83
C ALA A 96 8.41 20.92 -9.61
N ASN A 97 8.71 22.21 -9.84
CA ASN A 97 8.97 23.18 -8.77
C ASN A 97 7.73 24.00 -8.35
N GLN A 98 6.55 23.78 -8.94
CA GLN A 98 5.35 24.54 -8.60
C GLN A 98 4.60 23.89 -7.43
N ILE A 99 4.51 24.62 -6.31
CA ILE A 99 3.86 24.17 -5.07
C ILE A 99 2.32 24.18 -5.21
N ASP A 100 1.78 25.28 -5.75
CA ASP A 100 0.34 25.47 -5.99
C ASP A 100 0.03 25.27 -7.47
N PHE A 101 0.07 24.02 -7.91
CA PHE A 101 -0.23 23.67 -9.30
C PHE A 101 -1.75 23.53 -9.48
N ASP A 102 -2.32 24.33 -10.41
CA ASP A 102 -3.78 24.38 -10.63
C ASP A 102 -4.32 23.28 -11.55
N PHE A 103 -3.46 22.40 -12.06
CA PHE A 103 -3.81 21.30 -12.98
C PHE A 103 -4.65 21.76 -14.19
N PRO A 104 -4.10 22.62 -15.05
CA PRO A 104 -4.81 23.14 -16.19
C PRO A 104 -5.00 22.04 -17.28
N PRO A 105 -5.94 22.20 -18.24
CA PRO A 105 -6.24 21.17 -19.24
C PRO A 105 -5.02 20.65 -20.01
N GLU A 106 -4.08 21.54 -20.36
CA GLU A 106 -2.85 21.21 -21.07
C GLU A 106 -1.98 20.20 -20.32
N PHE A 107 -1.97 20.22 -18.98
CA PHE A 107 -1.24 19.24 -18.18
C PHE A 107 -1.72 17.82 -18.45
N TYR A 108 -3.04 17.61 -18.46
CA TYR A 108 -3.62 16.30 -18.70
C TYR A 108 -3.37 15.84 -20.14
N GLU A 109 -3.42 16.74 -21.12
CA GLU A 109 -3.14 16.41 -22.52
C GLU A 109 -1.66 16.06 -22.75
N HIS A 110 -0.73 16.80 -22.14
CA HIS A 110 0.71 16.45 -22.17
C HIS A 110 0.97 15.11 -21.48
N THR A 111 0.46 14.93 -20.26
CA THR A 111 0.62 13.70 -19.47
C THR A 111 0.06 12.49 -20.22
N LYS A 112 -1.14 12.59 -20.78
CA LYS A 112 -1.78 11.49 -21.53
C LYS A 112 -0.98 11.13 -22.78
N THR A 113 -0.52 12.13 -23.54
CA THR A 113 0.26 11.89 -24.76
C THR A 113 1.59 11.21 -24.42
N LEU A 114 2.28 11.66 -23.36
CA LEU A 114 3.51 11.04 -22.89
C LEU A 114 3.27 9.62 -22.38
N TRP A 115 2.21 9.36 -21.63
CA TRP A 115 1.90 8.02 -21.13
C TRP A 115 1.62 7.00 -22.26
N GLN A 116 1.19 7.49 -23.42
CA GLN A 116 1.00 6.67 -24.62
C GLN A 116 2.28 6.44 -25.42
N ASP A 117 3.36 7.18 -25.14
CA ASP A 117 4.66 7.03 -25.80
C ASP A 117 5.35 5.74 -25.33
N GLU A 118 5.79 4.91 -26.29
CA GLU A 118 6.39 3.61 -25.98
C GLU A 118 7.75 3.72 -25.27
N GLY A 119 8.47 4.85 -25.43
CA GLY A 119 9.68 5.13 -24.67
C GLY A 119 9.37 5.43 -23.20
N VAL A 120 8.30 6.20 -22.93
CA VAL A 120 7.83 6.47 -21.57
C VAL A 120 7.34 5.19 -20.90
N LYS A 121 6.59 4.34 -21.60
CA LYS A 121 6.19 3.01 -21.08
C LYS A 121 7.39 2.11 -20.83
N ALA A 122 8.38 2.08 -21.72
CA ALA A 122 9.61 1.32 -21.51
C ALA A 122 10.38 1.79 -20.27
N CYS A 123 10.38 3.09 -19.97
CA CYS A 123 10.93 3.64 -18.73
C CYS A 123 10.11 3.22 -17.50
N TYR A 124 8.78 3.22 -17.59
CA TYR A 124 7.89 2.74 -16.53
C TYR A 124 8.12 1.26 -16.17
N GLU A 125 8.35 0.40 -17.17
CA GLU A 125 8.66 -1.02 -16.95
C GLU A 125 9.96 -1.25 -16.16
N ARG A 126 10.85 -0.24 -16.14
CA ARG A 126 12.10 -0.20 -15.36
C ARG A 126 11.96 0.55 -14.05
N SER A 127 10.73 0.79 -13.58
CA SER A 127 10.45 1.56 -12.36
C SER A 127 11.00 0.99 -11.07
N ASN A 128 11.52 -0.24 -11.06
CA ASN A 128 12.25 -0.78 -9.92
C ASN A 128 13.65 -0.17 -9.75
N GLU A 129 14.19 0.49 -10.77
CA GLU A 129 15.50 1.17 -10.77
C GLU A 129 15.42 2.59 -10.19
N TYR A 130 14.22 3.09 -9.89
CA TYR A 130 13.98 4.41 -9.30
C TYR A 130 12.77 4.38 -8.36
N GLN A 131 12.39 5.53 -7.78
CA GLN A 131 11.34 5.58 -6.74
C GLN A 131 9.98 6.00 -7.31
N LEU A 132 9.28 5.07 -7.97
CA LEU A 132 7.92 5.32 -8.45
C LEU A 132 6.84 4.94 -7.40
N ILE A 133 5.67 5.56 -7.50
CA ILE A 133 4.50 5.25 -6.67
C ILE A 133 3.73 4.07 -7.28
N ASP A 134 3.26 3.11 -6.48
CA ASP A 134 2.58 1.91 -7.01
C ASP A 134 1.29 2.22 -7.79
N CYS A 135 0.63 3.34 -7.49
CA CYS A 135 -0.61 3.74 -8.15
C CYS A 135 -0.40 4.49 -9.47
N ALA A 136 0.85 4.62 -9.96
CA ALA A 136 1.19 5.36 -11.17
C ALA A 136 0.35 4.92 -12.38
N GLN A 137 0.46 3.66 -12.80
CA GLN A 137 -0.30 3.13 -13.93
C GLN A 137 -1.81 3.31 -13.75
N TYR A 138 -2.34 2.96 -12.56
CA TYR A 138 -3.78 3.06 -12.28
C TYR A 138 -4.35 4.46 -12.53
N PHE A 139 -3.63 5.52 -12.13
CA PHE A 139 -4.11 6.89 -12.34
C PHE A 139 -3.75 7.45 -13.72
N LEU A 140 -2.59 7.08 -14.28
CA LEU A 140 -2.21 7.48 -15.64
C LEU A 140 -3.15 6.88 -16.70
N ASP A 141 -3.64 5.65 -16.50
CA ASP A 141 -4.67 5.03 -17.35
C ASP A 141 -6.04 5.70 -17.22
N LYS A 142 -6.26 6.50 -16.17
CA LYS A 142 -7.56 7.15 -15.86
C LYS A 142 -7.53 8.67 -15.99
N ILE A 143 -6.53 9.24 -16.67
CA ILE A 143 -6.38 10.70 -16.86
C ILE A 143 -7.67 11.35 -17.39
N ASP A 144 -8.33 10.74 -18.38
CA ASP A 144 -9.55 11.29 -18.98
C ASP A 144 -10.74 11.38 -18.02
N ILE A 145 -10.75 10.53 -16.98
CA ILE A 145 -11.77 10.54 -15.94
C ILE A 145 -11.42 11.61 -14.89
N VAL A 146 -10.17 11.64 -14.42
CA VAL A 146 -9.72 12.54 -13.36
C VAL A 146 -9.71 14.01 -13.81
N LYS A 147 -9.52 14.28 -15.11
CA LYS A 147 -9.51 15.65 -15.66
C LYS A 147 -10.88 16.33 -15.70
N GLN A 148 -11.98 15.59 -15.56
CA GLN A 148 -13.33 16.14 -15.62
C GLN A 148 -13.61 17.06 -14.41
N ASN A 149 -14.34 18.15 -14.61
CA ASN A 149 -14.67 19.10 -13.54
C ASN A 149 -15.57 18.46 -12.47
N GLU A 150 -16.44 17.55 -12.88
CA GLU A 150 -17.40 16.83 -12.03
C GLU A 150 -16.80 15.54 -11.44
N TYR A 151 -15.51 15.29 -11.63
CA TYR A 151 -14.84 14.09 -11.13
C TYR A 151 -15.08 13.90 -9.63
N THR A 152 -15.59 12.72 -9.28
CA THR A 152 -15.77 12.27 -7.91
C THR A 152 -15.02 10.95 -7.74
N PRO A 153 -14.01 10.89 -6.85
CA PRO A 153 -13.23 9.68 -6.64
C PRO A 153 -14.11 8.52 -6.18
N SER A 154 -13.93 7.36 -6.83
CA SER A 154 -14.49 6.10 -6.32
C SER A 154 -13.73 5.63 -5.07
N ASP A 155 -14.33 4.73 -4.28
CA ASP A 155 -13.63 4.09 -3.17
C ASP A 155 -12.33 3.42 -3.63
N GLN A 156 -12.31 2.87 -4.86
CA GLN A 156 -11.10 2.28 -5.45
C GLN A 156 -10.01 3.33 -5.72
N ASP A 157 -10.39 4.52 -6.20
CA ASP A 157 -9.45 5.63 -6.37
C ASP A 157 -8.89 6.07 -5.00
N LEU A 158 -9.74 6.12 -3.97
CA LEU A 158 -9.32 6.49 -2.62
C LEU A 158 -8.40 5.44 -1.98
N LEU A 159 -8.62 4.15 -2.23
CA LEU A 159 -7.77 3.06 -1.77
C LEU A 159 -6.39 3.08 -2.46
N ARG A 160 -6.35 3.36 -3.77
CA ARG A 160 -5.13 3.46 -4.58
C ARG A 160 -4.37 4.78 -4.34
N CYS A 161 -5.07 5.84 -3.95
CA CYS A 161 -4.47 7.13 -3.66
C CYS A 161 -3.40 7.04 -2.56
N ARG A 162 -2.20 7.48 -2.90
CA ARG A 162 -1.04 7.52 -2.01
C ARG A 162 -0.99 8.86 -1.31
N VAL A 163 -1.01 8.80 0.02
CA VAL A 163 -0.72 9.92 0.91
C VAL A 163 0.32 9.44 1.92
N LEU A 164 1.40 10.21 2.11
CA LEU A 164 2.44 9.87 3.07
C LEU A 164 1.93 10.09 4.51
N THR A 165 1.86 9.01 5.27
CA THR A 165 1.46 9.03 6.68
C THR A 165 2.65 9.42 7.55
N SER A 166 2.58 10.61 8.16
CA SER A 166 3.51 11.09 9.19
C SER A 166 2.75 11.20 10.52
N GLY A 167 3.27 10.58 11.57
CA GLY A 167 2.63 10.49 12.88
C GLY A 167 1.81 9.22 13.10
N ILE A 168 0.86 9.32 14.02
CA ILE A 168 -0.01 8.24 14.50
C ILE A 168 -1.45 8.69 14.27
N PHE A 169 -2.25 7.85 13.61
CA PHE A 169 -3.65 8.09 13.33
C PHE A 169 -4.49 6.96 13.94
N GLU A 170 -5.60 7.32 14.55
CA GLU A 170 -6.48 6.38 15.23
C GLU A 170 -7.78 6.20 14.44
N THR A 171 -8.29 4.98 14.39
CA THR A 171 -9.62 4.68 13.86
C THR A 171 -10.33 3.73 14.80
N LYS A 172 -11.53 4.10 15.21
CA LYS A 172 -12.39 3.29 16.08
C LYS A 172 -13.61 2.84 15.30
N PHE A 173 -13.96 1.56 15.43
CA PHE A 173 -15.12 0.99 14.77
C PHE A 173 -15.65 -0.19 15.59
N GLN A 174 -16.89 -0.60 15.31
CA GLN A 174 -17.54 -1.71 16.00
C GLN A 174 -17.96 -2.78 14.99
N VAL A 175 -17.65 -4.04 15.30
CA VAL A 175 -18.07 -5.21 14.52
C VAL A 175 -18.68 -6.22 15.47
N ASP A 176 -19.93 -6.63 15.23
CA ASP A 176 -20.65 -7.59 16.08
C ASP A 176 -20.56 -7.28 17.59
N LYS A 177 -20.75 -5.99 17.93
CA LYS A 177 -20.68 -5.43 19.30
C LYS A 177 -19.28 -5.43 19.94
N VAL A 178 -18.25 -5.88 19.23
CA VAL A 178 -16.86 -5.76 19.66
C VAL A 178 -16.26 -4.47 19.12
N ASN A 179 -15.68 -3.66 20.00
CA ASN A 179 -15.04 -2.40 19.64
C ASN A 179 -13.58 -2.65 19.24
N PHE A 180 -13.20 -2.15 18.09
CA PHE A 180 -11.82 -2.15 17.60
C PHE A 180 -11.27 -0.74 17.64
N HIS A 181 -10.06 -0.59 18.17
CA HIS A 181 -9.29 0.64 18.17
C HIS A 181 -7.96 0.38 17.46
N MET A 182 -7.86 0.85 16.22
CA MET A 182 -6.73 0.60 15.35
C MET A 182 -5.86 1.85 15.22
N PHE A 183 -4.55 1.65 15.25
CA PHE A 183 -3.54 2.69 15.11
C PHE A 183 -2.77 2.50 13.79
N ASP A 184 -2.84 3.50 12.91
CA ASP A 184 -1.97 3.62 11.74
C ASP A 184 -0.78 4.49 12.08
N VAL A 185 0.43 4.00 11.83
CA VAL A 185 1.66 4.70 12.18
C VAL A 185 2.56 4.82 10.97
N GLY A 186 3.25 5.95 10.86
CA GLY A 186 4.25 6.18 9.80
C GLY A 186 5.29 5.05 9.75
N GLY A 187 5.53 4.50 8.56
CA GLY A 187 6.41 3.33 8.36
C GLY A 187 7.86 3.65 8.02
N GLN A 188 8.14 4.90 7.66
CA GLN A 188 9.45 5.39 7.26
C GLN A 188 10.41 5.38 8.46
N ARG A 189 11.71 5.25 8.21
CA ARG A 189 12.74 5.13 9.28
C ARG A 189 12.60 6.21 10.37
N ASP A 190 12.38 7.47 9.99
CA ASP A 190 12.27 8.59 10.93
C ASP A 190 10.99 8.57 11.78
N GLU A 191 9.95 7.89 11.32
CA GLU A 191 8.68 7.77 12.02
C GLU A 191 8.69 6.64 13.09
N ARG A 192 9.60 5.67 12.97
CA ARG A 192 9.61 4.45 13.81
C ARG A 192 9.88 4.73 15.27
N ARG A 193 10.56 5.82 15.61
CA ARG A 193 10.77 6.23 17.01
C ARG A 193 9.46 6.52 17.75
N LYS A 194 8.40 6.90 17.02
CA LYS A 194 7.08 7.20 17.58
C LYS A 194 6.28 5.94 17.92
N TRP A 195 6.63 4.77 17.37
CA TRP A 195 5.84 3.53 17.52
C TRP A 195 5.70 3.08 18.97
N ILE A 196 6.70 3.34 19.82
CA ILE A 196 6.66 2.99 21.25
C ILE A 196 5.47 3.64 21.98
N GLN A 197 4.97 4.78 21.47
CA GLN A 197 3.81 5.48 22.03
C GLN A 197 2.50 4.67 21.86
N CYS A 198 2.48 3.72 20.93
CA CYS A 198 1.33 2.87 20.64
C CYS A 198 1.44 1.46 21.22
N PHE A 199 2.51 1.12 21.97
CA PHE A 199 2.74 -0.27 22.42
C PHE A 199 2.06 -0.60 23.75
N ASN A 200 1.45 0.38 24.42
CA ASN A 200 0.70 0.12 25.65
C ASN A 200 -0.67 -0.49 25.31
N ASP A 201 -1.02 -1.58 26.01
CA ASP A 201 -2.33 -2.25 25.94
C ASP A 201 -2.80 -2.68 24.53
N VAL A 202 -1.86 -3.02 23.65
CA VAL A 202 -2.19 -3.62 22.35
C VAL A 202 -2.59 -5.08 22.51
N THR A 203 -3.72 -5.47 21.91
CA THR A 203 -4.15 -6.88 21.89
C THR A 203 -3.36 -7.71 20.87
N ALA A 204 -3.07 -7.15 19.70
CA ALA A 204 -2.33 -7.80 18.63
C ALA A 204 -1.65 -6.77 17.73
N ILE A 205 -0.60 -7.19 17.03
CA ILE A 205 0.05 -6.38 15.99
C ILE A 205 -0.36 -6.90 14.63
N ILE A 206 -0.88 -6.03 13.77
CA ILE A 206 -0.96 -6.31 12.33
C ILE A 206 0.33 -5.77 11.68
N PHE A 207 1.19 -6.66 11.19
CA PHE A 207 2.42 -6.32 10.49
C PHE A 207 2.22 -6.46 8.99
N VAL A 208 2.36 -5.37 8.23
CA VAL A 208 2.06 -5.34 6.80
C VAL A 208 3.34 -5.28 5.98
N VAL A 209 3.47 -6.18 5.01
CA VAL A 209 4.62 -6.36 4.11
C VAL A 209 4.20 -6.08 2.66
N ALA A 210 4.97 -5.29 1.92
CA ALA A 210 4.81 -5.17 0.47
C ALA A 210 5.53 -6.34 -0.23
N SER A 211 4.84 -7.45 -0.44
CA SER A 211 5.44 -8.68 -0.97
C SER A 211 5.97 -8.50 -2.40
N SER A 212 5.32 -7.65 -3.19
CA SER A 212 5.71 -7.32 -4.57
C SER A 212 6.98 -6.48 -4.67
N SER A 213 7.49 -5.91 -3.58
CA SER A 213 8.64 -4.99 -3.58
C SER A 213 10.00 -5.68 -3.46
N TYR A 214 10.09 -6.98 -3.75
CA TYR A 214 11.32 -7.77 -3.64
C TYR A 214 12.46 -7.29 -4.56
N ASN A 215 12.15 -6.58 -5.65
CA ASN A 215 13.12 -6.06 -6.62
C ASN A 215 13.40 -4.55 -6.47
N MET A 216 12.96 -3.93 -5.38
CA MET A 216 13.02 -2.48 -5.17
C MET A 216 13.87 -2.12 -3.95
N VAL A 217 14.37 -0.88 -3.93
CA VAL A 217 15.07 -0.29 -2.77
C VAL A 217 14.21 0.74 -2.05
N ILE A 218 14.45 0.95 -0.75
CA ILE A 218 13.70 1.93 0.06
C ILE A 218 14.05 3.37 -0.35
N ARG A 219 13.12 4.31 -0.14
CA ARG A 219 13.32 5.73 -0.49
C ARG A 219 14.39 6.40 0.37
N GLU A 220 14.54 5.96 1.61
CA GLU A 220 15.37 6.62 2.61
C GLU A 220 16.88 6.58 2.29
N ASP A 221 17.36 5.53 1.61
CA ASP A 221 18.79 5.40 1.25
C ASP A 221 19.04 4.98 -0.20
N ASN A 222 18.00 4.66 -0.98
CA ASN A 222 18.09 4.14 -2.35
C ASN A 222 19.08 2.97 -2.51
N GLN A 223 19.27 2.17 -1.45
CA GLN A 223 20.23 1.07 -1.43
C GLN A 223 19.66 -0.19 -0.77
N THR A 224 18.98 -0.06 0.36
CA THR A 224 18.45 -1.20 1.11
C THR A 224 17.24 -1.79 0.39
N ASN A 225 17.27 -3.09 0.09
CA ASN A 225 16.13 -3.80 -0.50
C ASN A 225 14.87 -3.68 0.39
N ARG A 226 13.71 -3.39 -0.21
CA ARG A 226 12.46 -3.14 0.54
C ARG A 226 11.96 -4.37 1.30
N LEU A 227 12.06 -5.57 0.71
CA LEU A 227 11.66 -6.80 1.38
C LEU A 227 12.65 -7.17 2.51
N GLN A 228 13.94 -6.97 2.30
CA GLN A 228 14.95 -7.15 3.35
C GLN A 228 14.73 -6.18 4.53
N GLU A 229 14.40 -4.91 4.26
CA GLU A 229 14.04 -3.94 5.29
C GLU A 229 12.81 -4.41 6.09
N ALA A 230 11.80 -4.97 5.41
CA ALA A 230 10.63 -5.53 6.07
C ALA A 230 10.96 -6.74 6.96
N LEU A 231 11.84 -7.64 6.52
CA LEU A 231 12.34 -8.77 7.31
C LEU A 231 13.13 -8.29 8.55
N ASN A 232 14.03 -7.34 8.37
CA ASN A 232 14.80 -6.74 9.47
C ASN A 232 13.88 -6.08 10.50
N LEU A 233 12.88 -5.34 10.03
CA LEU A 233 11.90 -4.68 10.87
C LEU A 233 11.02 -5.69 11.61
N PHE A 234 10.56 -6.73 10.93
CA PHE A 234 9.79 -7.80 11.55
C PHE A 234 10.60 -8.52 12.63
N LYS A 235 11.87 -8.85 12.37
CA LYS A 235 12.78 -9.43 13.37
C LYS A 235 12.95 -8.55 14.60
N SER A 236 13.07 -7.23 14.41
CA SER A 236 13.15 -6.27 15.50
C SER A 236 11.88 -6.23 16.35
N ILE A 237 10.70 -6.24 15.69
CA ILE A 237 9.39 -6.27 16.37
C ILE A 237 9.16 -7.59 17.11
N TRP A 238 9.43 -8.72 16.45
CA TRP A 238 9.25 -10.05 17.02
C TRP A 238 10.09 -10.26 18.29
N ASN A 239 11.34 -9.81 18.29
CA ASN A 239 12.24 -9.95 19.43
C ASN A 239 12.19 -8.77 20.41
N ASN A 240 11.24 -7.84 20.23
CA ASN A 240 11.15 -6.65 21.08
C ASN A 240 10.72 -7.03 22.51
N ARG A 241 11.48 -6.57 23.51
CA ARG A 241 11.21 -6.87 24.93
C ARG A 241 9.82 -6.43 25.41
N TRP A 242 9.26 -5.38 24.83
CA TRP A 242 7.93 -4.85 25.18
C TRP A 242 6.79 -5.59 24.48
N LEU A 243 7.08 -6.46 23.50
CA LEU A 243 6.09 -7.14 22.67
C LEU A 243 6.15 -8.68 22.78
N ARG A 244 6.88 -9.21 23.77
CA ARG A 244 7.13 -10.66 23.93
C ARG A 244 5.89 -11.53 24.09
N THR A 245 4.78 -10.96 24.55
CA THR A 245 3.49 -11.65 24.71
C THR A 245 2.48 -11.25 23.64
N ILE A 246 2.84 -10.31 22.77
CA ILE A 246 1.93 -9.75 21.76
C ILE A 246 2.12 -10.54 20.47
N SER A 247 1.05 -11.21 20.05
CA SER A 247 1.05 -11.98 18.80
C SER A 247 0.97 -11.07 17.58
N VAL A 248 1.49 -11.57 16.47
CA VAL A 248 1.62 -10.81 15.23
C VAL A 248 0.80 -11.47 14.12
N ILE A 249 -0.20 -10.74 13.63
CA ILE A 249 -0.91 -11.05 12.40
C ILE A 249 -0.09 -10.47 11.25
N LEU A 250 0.46 -11.32 10.40
CA LEU A 250 1.35 -10.94 9.32
C LEU A 250 0.56 -10.85 8.01
N PHE A 251 0.42 -9.64 7.48
CA PHE A 251 -0.18 -9.39 6.18
C PHE A 251 0.90 -9.32 5.11
N LEU A 252 0.97 -10.36 4.30
CA LEU A 252 1.76 -10.43 3.07
C LEU A 252 0.94 -9.73 1.98
N ASN A 253 1.02 -8.41 1.95
CA ASN A 253 0.19 -7.55 1.10
C ASN A 253 0.73 -7.44 -0.33
N LYS A 254 -0.07 -6.86 -1.22
CA LYS A 254 0.21 -6.60 -2.65
C LYS A 254 0.37 -7.90 -3.45
N GLN A 255 -0.49 -8.88 -3.19
CA GLN A 255 -0.48 -10.17 -3.89
C GLN A 255 -0.84 -10.03 -5.38
N ASP A 256 -1.67 -9.05 -5.73
CA ASP A 256 -1.97 -8.65 -7.11
C ASP A 256 -0.69 -8.26 -7.87
N LEU A 257 0.07 -7.32 -7.32
CA LEU A 257 1.33 -6.84 -7.92
C LEU A 257 2.44 -7.89 -7.88
N LEU A 258 2.43 -8.78 -6.88
CA LEU A 258 3.39 -9.89 -6.81
C LEU A 258 3.12 -10.88 -7.95
N ALA A 259 1.85 -11.25 -8.15
CA ALA A 259 1.46 -12.18 -9.21
C ALA A 259 1.83 -11.62 -10.59
N GLU A 260 1.47 -10.36 -10.87
CA GLU A 260 1.82 -9.68 -12.13
C GLU A 260 3.34 -9.71 -12.39
N LYS A 261 4.14 -9.33 -11.40
CA LYS A 261 5.59 -9.24 -11.54
C LYS A 261 6.26 -10.60 -11.73
N VAL A 262 5.79 -11.62 -11.00
CA VAL A 262 6.29 -13.00 -11.14
C VAL A 262 5.95 -13.57 -12.51
N LEU A 263 4.72 -13.34 -13.00
CA LEU A 263 4.27 -13.85 -14.29
C LEU A 263 4.93 -13.13 -15.47
N ALA A 264 5.22 -11.84 -15.33
CA ALA A 264 5.95 -11.06 -16.33
C ALA A 264 7.38 -11.58 -16.55
N GLY A 265 7.99 -12.19 -15.52
CA GLY A 265 9.30 -12.84 -15.63
C GLY A 265 10.49 -11.91 -15.88
N LYS A 266 10.30 -10.59 -15.82
CA LYS A 266 11.34 -9.57 -16.06
C LYS A 266 12.31 -9.40 -14.89
N SER A 267 11.83 -9.50 -13.65
CA SER A 267 12.65 -9.46 -12.43
C SER A 267 12.43 -10.72 -11.62
N LYS A 268 13.40 -11.63 -11.63
CA LYS A 268 13.28 -12.92 -10.93
C LYS A 268 13.60 -12.75 -9.45
N ILE A 269 12.92 -13.49 -8.58
CA ILE A 269 13.13 -13.38 -7.12
C ILE A 269 14.55 -13.83 -6.76
N GLU A 270 15.05 -14.88 -7.42
CA GLU A 270 16.39 -15.45 -7.18
C GLU A 270 17.55 -14.48 -7.49
N ASP A 271 17.33 -13.43 -8.27
CA ASP A 271 18.34 -12.39 -8.52
C ASP A 271 18.55 -11.49 -7.27
N TYR A 272 17.55 -11.44 -6.37
CA TYR A 272 17.57 -10.63 -5.14
C TYR A 272 17.66 -11.50 -3.88
N PHE A 273 17.07 -12.69 -3.91
CA PHE A 273 17.01 -13.67 -2.83
C PHE A 273 17.45 -15.05 -3.39
N PRO A 274 18.77 -15.32 -3.50
CA PRO A 274 19.29 -16.50 -4.21
C PRO A 274 18.79 -17.85 -3.68
N GLU A 275 18.42 -17.93 -2.41
CA GLU A 275 17.81 -19.10 -1.78
C GLU A 275 16.48 -19.52 -2.43
N PHE A 276 15.76 -18.60 -3.08
CA PHE A 276 14.54 -18.91 -3.82
C PHE A 276 14.79 -19.92 -4.93
N ALA A 277 15.97 -19.94 -5.56
CA ALA A 277 16.31 -20.91 -6.61
C ALA A 277 16.18 -22.37 -6.12
N ARG A 278 16.45 -22.62 -4.83
CA ARG A 278 16.36 -23.94 -4.19
C ARG A 278 15.06 -24.15 -3.42
N TYR A 279 14.20 -23.15 -3.34
CA TYR A 279 12.94 -23.24 -2.60
C TYR A 279 11.94 -24.11 -3.33
N THR A 280 11.28 -25.00 -2.58
CA THR A 280 10.17 -25.84 -3.05
C THR A 280 8.90 -25.42 -2.34
N THR A 281 7.80 -25.33 -3.09
CA THR A 281 6.48 -25.07 -2.51
C THR A 281 6.17 -26.14 -1.45
N PRO A 282 5.72 -25.77 -0.25
CA PRO A 282 5.47 -26.73 0.81
C PRO A 282 4.18 -27.51 0.55
N ASP A 283 4.11 -28.73 1.08
CA ASP A 283 2.98 -29.65 0.86
C ASP A 283 1.67 -29.14 1.48
N ASP A 284 1.76 -28.28 2.50
CA ASP A 284 0.62 -27.63 3.16
C ASP A 284 0.16 -26.35 2.45
N ALA A 285 0.72 -26.02 1.27
CA ALA A 285 0.30 -24.88 0.50
C ALA A 285 -1.14 -25.04 -0.01
N THR A 286 -1.94 -24.00 0.19
CA THR A 286 -3.33 -23.89 -0.22
C THR A 286 -3.44 -22.79 -1.30
N PRO A 287 -3.10 -23.09 -2.56
CA PRO A 287 -3.23 -22.11 -3.65
C PRO A 287 -4.70 -21.74 -3.88
N GLU A 288 -4.93 -20.50 -4.32
CA GLU A 288 -6.27 -20.07 -4.72
C GLU A 288 -6.69 -20.79 -6.02
N PRO A 289 -8.00 -21.01 -6.25
CA PRO A 289 -8.47 -21.63 -7.49
C PRO A 289 -7.99 -20.87 -8.73
N GLY A 290 -7.26 -21.57 -9.62
CA GLY A 290 -6.71 -20.98 -10.84
C GLY A 290 -5.40 -20.21 -10.66
N GLU A 291 -4.79 -20.22 -9.48
CA GLU A 291 -3.48 -19.59 -9.25
C GLU A 291 -2.36 -20.34 -9.97
N ASP A 292 -1.48 -19.60 -10.64
CA ASP A 292 -0.31 -20.16 -11.31
C ASP A 292 0.71 -20.69 -10.26
N PRO A 293 1.24 -21.92 -10.40
CA PRO A 293 2.19 -22.49 -9.46
C PRO A 293 3.44 -21.64 -9.20
N ARG A 294 3.86 -20.81 -10.17
CA ARG A 294 4.96 -19.85 -10.01
C ARG A 294 4.63 -18.78 -8.97
N VAL A 295 3.39 -18.29 -8.97
CA VAL A 295 2.88 -17.30 -8.00
C VAL A 295 2.75 -17.94 -6.62
N THR A 296 2.21 -19.17 -6.54
CA THR A 296 2.13 -19.92 -5.28
C THR A 296 3.52 -20.09 -4.67
N ARG A 297 4.50 -20.57 -5.46
CA ARG A 297 5.88 -20.74 -4.99
C ARG A 297 6.48 -19.42 -4.48
N ALA A 298 6.29 -18.33 -5.22
CA ALA A 298 6.80 -17.01 -4.86
C ALA A 298 6.20 -16.47 -3.55
N LYS A 299 4.87 -16.47 -3.40
CA LYS A 299 4.23 -15.93 -2.19
C LYS A 299 4.55 -16.77 -0.95
N TYR A 300 4.63 -18.09 -1.09
CA TYR A 300 4.97 -19.00 0.01
C TYR A 300 6.44 -18.89 0.41
N PHE A 301 7.36 -18.68 -0.53
CA PHE A 301 8.75 -18.36 -0.20
C PHE A 301 8.83 -17.12 0.69
N ILE A 302 8.18 -16.03 0.29
CA ILE A 302 8.17 -14.79 1.08
C ILE A 302 7.55 -15.04 2.45
N ARG A 303 6.43 -15.78 2.54
CA ARG A 303 5.83 -16.19 3.83
C ARG A 303 6.86 -16.87 4.73
N ASP A 304 7.58 -17.84 4.20
CA ASP A 304 8.49 -18.68 4.96
C ASP A 304 9.74 -17.92 5.43
N GLU A 305 10.18 -16.87 4.71
CA GLU A 305 11.22 -15.95 5.19
C GLU A 305 10.83 -15.30 6.53
N PHE A 306 9.56 -14.87 6.67
CA PHE A 306 9.06 -14.31 7.93
C PHE A 306 8.81 -15.38 8.99
N LEU A 307 8.27 -16.53 8.60
CA LEU A 307 8.03 -17.63 9.55
C LEU A 307 9.32 -18.20 10.13
N ARG A 308 10.41 -18.20 9.36
CA ARG A 308 11.75 -18.56 9.85
C ARG A 308 12.19 -17.65 10.99
N ILE A 309 11.87 -16.36 10.91
CA ILE A 309 12.16 -15.41 12.00
C ILE A 309 11.30 -15.73 13.23
N SER A 310 9.99 -15.95 13.05
CA SER A 310 9.10 -16.17 14.20
C SER A 310 9.34 -17.50 14.92
N THR A 311 9.79 -18.52 14.20
CA THR A 311 10.05 -19.86 14.76
C THR A 311 11.45 -20.02 15.34
N ALA A 312 12.40 -19.12 15.04
CA ALA A 312 13.78 -19.22 15.52
C ALA A 312 13.95 -18.92 17.03
N SER A 313 13.05 -18.14 17.63
CA SER A 313 13.23 -17.62 19.01
C SER A 313 11.99 -17.73 19.90
N GLY A 314 10.97 -18.47 19.47
CA GLY A 314 9.69 -18.56 20.19
C GLY A 314 9.78 -19.39 21.47
N ASP A 315 9.51 -18.76 22.62
CA ASP A 315 9.27 -19.43 23.91
C ASP A 315 7.80 -19.88 24.09
N GLY A 316 7.00 -19.82 23.01
CA GLY A 316 5.59 -20.21 22.97
C GLY A 316 4.61 -19.17 23.54
N ARG A 317 5.08 -17.97 23.93
CA ARG A 317 4.23 -16.93 24.54
C ARG A 317 3.42 -16.10 23.55
N HIS A 318 3.84 -16.05 22.29
CA HIS A 318 3.13 -15.36 21.22
C HIS A 318 3.33 -16.07 19.88
N TYR A 319 2.43 -15.82 18.93
CA TYR A 319 2.36 -16.55 17.67
C TYR A 319 2.32 -15.60 16.48
N CYS A 320 2.77 -16.10 15.31
CA CYS A 320 2.64 -15.40 14.04
C CYS A 320 1.54 -16.04 13.20
N TYR A 321 0.62 -15.22 12.69
CA TYR A 321 -0.52 -15.65 11.87
C TYR A 321 -0.40 -15.02 10.46
N PRO A 322 0.17 -15.74 9.48
CA PRO A 322 0.36 -15.21 8.14
C PRO A 322 -0.93 -15.24 7.31
N HIS A 323 -1.21 -14.15 6.61
CA HIS A 323 -2.30 -14.02 5.64
C HIS A 323 -1.77 -13.36 4.37
N PHE A 324 -2.18 -13.91 3.21
CA PHE A 324 -1.96 -13.29 1.91
C PHE A 324 -3.05 -12.25 1.66
N THR A 325 -2.68 -11.00 1.41
CA THR A 325 -3.64 -9.90 1.32
C THR A 325 -3.47 -9.02 0.08
N CYS A 326 -4.59 -8.47 -0.37
CA CYS A 326 -4.63 -7.39 -1.35
C CYS A 326 -5.39 -6.21 -0.71
N ALA A 327 -4.67 -5.26 -0.14
CA ALA A 327 -5.28 -4.15 0.63
C ALA A 327 -6.23 -3.26 -0.20
N VAL A 328 -6.11 -3.30 -1.53
CA VAL A 328 -6.97 -2.55 -2.46
C VAL A 328 -8.17 -3.39 -2.95
N ASP A 329 -8.30 -4.62 -2.48
CA ASP A 329 -9.47 -5.48 -2.69
C ASP A 329 -10.27 -5.56 -1.38
N THR A 330 -11.42 -4.89 -1.38
CA THR A 330 -12.31 -4.78 -0.22
C THR A 330 -12.85 -6.13 0.24
N GLU A 331 -13.09 -7.07 -0.68
CA GLU A 331 -13.64 -8.37 -0.35
C GLU A 331 -12.55 -9.30 0.21
N ASN A 332 -11.33 -9.24 -0.34
CA ASN A 332 -10.17 -9.93 0.25
C ASN A 332 -9.95 -9.47 1.71
N ILE A 333 -9.95 -8.16 1.96
CA ILE A 333 -9.74 -7.63 3.31
C ILE A 333 -10.91 -7.96 4.24
N ARG A 334 -12.15 -7.98 3.76
CA ARG A 334 -13.31 -8.43 4.56
C ARG A 334 -13.10 -9.86 5.07
N ARG A 335 -12.71 -10.79 4.19
CA ARG A 335 -12.49 -12.20 4.56
C ARG A 335 -11.33 -12.34 5.55
N VAL A 336 -10.17 -11.77 5.22
CA VAL A 336 -8.98 -11.84 6.07
C VAL A 336 -9.24 -11.22 7.44
N PHE A 337 -9.94 -10.09 7.50
CA PHE A 337 -10.26 -9.45 8.78
C PHE A 337 -11.22 -10.29 9.63
N ASN A 338 -12.19 -10.97 9.00
CA ASN A 338 -13.06 -11.92 9.70
C ASN A 338 -12.26 -13.10 10.29
N ASP A 339 -11.29 -13.65 9.55
CA ASP A 339 -10.41 -14.71 10.07
C ASP A 339 -9.57 -14.20 11.26
N CYS A 340 -9.05 -12.97 11.13
CA CYS A 340 -8.28 -12.30 12.19
C CYS A 340 -9.12 -12.03 13.43
N ARG A 341 -10.43 -11.79 13.28
CA ARG A 341 -11.33 -11.48 14.41
C ARG A 341 -11.36 -12.62 15.42
N ASP A 342 -11.49 -13.86 14.97
CA ASP A 342 -11.55 -15.02 15.85
C ASP A 342 -10.22 -15.22 16.59
N ILE A 343 -9.11 -14.95 15.90
CA ILE A 343 -7.76 -14.96 16.47
C ILE A 343 -7.64 -13.87 17.56
N ILE A 344 -8.03 -12.64 17.25
CA ILE A 344 -7.96 -11.49 18.17
C ILE A 344 -8.85 -11.69 19.39
N GLN A 345 -10.07 -12.19 19.22
CA GLN A 345 -10.98 -12.47 20.32
C GLN A 345 -10.39 -13.52 21.29
N ARG A 346 -9.79 -14.59 20.77
CA ARG A 346 -9.11 -15.60 21.59
C ARG A 346 -7.89 -15.01 22.31
N MET A 347 -7.12 -14.14 21.66
CA MET A 347 -6.00 -13.43 22.29
C MET A 347 -6.46 -12.54 23.44
N HIS A 348 -7.50 -11.75 23.20
CA HIS A 348 -8.06 -10.85 24.19
C HIS A 348 -8.55 -11.62 25.41
N LEU A 349 -9.31 -12.71 25.22
CA LEU A 349 -9.80 -13.52 26.33
C LEU A 349 -8.66 -14.19 27.12
N ARG A 350 -7.61 -14.69 26.46
CA ARG A 350 -6.41 -15.23 27.13
C ARG A 350 -5.67 -14.18 27.95
N GLN A 351 -5.59 -12.94 27.45
CA GLN A 351 -4.92 -11.85 28.16
C GLN A 351 -5.59 -11.50 29.50
N TYR A 352 -6.90 -11.75 29.62
CA TYR A 352 -7.67 -11.56 30.85
C TYR A 352 -7.93 -12.87 31.63
N GLU A 353 -7.20 -13.95 31.34
CA GLU A 353 -7.31 -15.25 32.02
C GLU A 353 -8.74 -15.86 31.95
N LEU A 354 -9.48 -15.55 30.89
CA LEU A 354 -10.84 -16.07 30.65
C LEU A 354 -10.85 -17.38 29.83
N LEU A 355 -9.68 -17.88 29.40
CA LEU A 355 -9.47 -19.07 28.58
C LEU A 355 -8.35 -19.97 29.10
#